data_AF-A0A4W4DTH1-F1
#
_entry.id   AF-A0A4W4DTH1-F1
#
_cell.length_a   1.000
_cell.length_b   1.000
_cell.length_c   1.000
_cell.angle_alpha   90.00
_cell.angle_beta   90.00
_cell.angle_gamma   90.00
#
_symmetry.space_group_name_H-M   'P 1'
#
loop_
_entity.id
_entity.type
_entity.pdbx_description
1 polymer ?
#
loop_
_entity_poly.entity_id
_entity_poly.type
_entity_poly.pdbx_seq_one_letter_code
_entity_poly.pdbx_strand_id
1 'polypeptide(L)'
;CKPLHYFLLLFSLCIHFGMQLTDLNQECLVHLFSFLDKDTRWNLSLTCMRLREAFLDPQLWSLLHFCSPCELRRNNFILSPSLRYLNICWHSSRVKVCNIEYWMKTTFQRDLCSKHESLVSHFLERVCNICPNLLSLTLSGCGHVTDRDIISVLRHCTWLQGLFLENCCQVTDAVLHATLAHGSALQELRVDFCRNITQAGLQAIRERRPGLRLSAERSAGMIPDSQPERRLHSRRALQKVLIFS
;
A
#
# COMPACT_ATOMS: atom_id res chain seq x y z
N CYS A 1 22.14 10.80 -8.13
CA CYS A 1 20.97 11.42 -7.49
C CYS A 1 21.41 12.58 -6.62
N LYS A 2 20.84 13.78 -6.81
CA LYS A 2 21.14 15.01 -6.05
C LYS A 2 21.23 14.81 -4.50
N PRO A 3 20.38 14.01 -3.82
CA PRO A 3 20.49 13.82 -2.36
C PRO A 3 21.77 13.13 -1.88
N LEU A 4 22.30 12.16 -2.65
CA LEU A 4 23.56 11.48 -2.30
C LEU A 4 24.75 12.44 -2.38
N HIS A 5 24.68 13.41 -3.30
CA HIS A 5 25.70 14.43 -3.46
C HIS A 5 25.71 15.42 -2.29
N TYR A 6 24.55 15.79 -1.75
CA TYR A 6 24.44 16.66 -0.56
C TYR A 6 24.89 15.96 0.72
N PHE A 7 24.55 14.67 0.89
CA PHE A 7 25.05 13.89 2.02
C PHE A 7 26.57 13.73 1.96
N LEU A 8 27.13 13.39 0.79
CA LEU A 8 28.57 13.32 0.59
C LEU A 8 29.24 14.69 0.76
N LEU A 9 28.60 15.79 0.35
CA LEU A 9 29.08 17.16 0.58
C LEU A 9 29.09 17.51 2.07
N LEU A 10 28.05 17.21 2.83
CA LEU A 10 27.97 17.51 4.27
C LEU A 10 28.88 16.58 5.07
N PHE A 11 29.01 15.32 4.68
CA PHE A 11 29.97 14.38 5.26
C PHE A 11 31.41 14.80 4.94
N SER A 12 31.67 15.24 3.69
CA SER A 12 32.94 15.82 3.27
C SER A 12 33.25 17.13 3.98
N LEU A 13 32.26 18.00 4.22
CA LEU A 13 32.40 19.23 5.00
C LEU A 13 32.72 18.93 6.47
N CYS A 14 32.06 17.93 7.08
CA CYS A 14 32.41 17.49 8.43
C CYS A 14 33.88 17.02 8.49
N ILE A 15 34.31 16.20 7.52
CA ILE A 15 35.71 15.77 7.39
C ILE A 15 36.65 16.97 7.15
N HIS A 16 36.27 17.92 6.30
CA HIS A 16 37.08 19.07 5.91
C HIS A 16 37.27 20.08 7.05
N PHE A 17 36.28 20.24 7.92
CA PHE A 17 36.35 21.10 9.13
C PHE A 17 36.84 20.36 10.38
N GLY A 18 37.19 19.06 10.27
CA GLY A 18 37.64 18.25 11.42
C GLY A 18 36.54 17.97 12.45
N MET A 19 35.27 18.17 12.10
CA MET A 19 34.12 17.89 12.96
C MET A 19 33.63 16.45 12.76
N GLN A 20 33.30 15.76 13.84
CA GLN A 20 32.61 14.47 13.73
C GLN A 20 31.12 14.72 13.50
N LEU A 21 30.46 13.82 12.76
CA LEU A 21 29.01 13.88 12.53
C LEU A 21 28.24 13.95 13.86
N THR A 22 28.77 13.30 14.89
CA THR A 22 28.27 13.31 16.26
C THR A 22 28.42 14.64 16.97
N ASP A 23 29.07 15.66 16.41
CA ASP A 23 29.17 16.97 17.06
C ASP A 23 27.97 17.87 16.73
N LEU A 24 27.21 17.52 15.69
CA LEU A 24 26.00 18.23 15.26
C LEU A 24 24.87 18.10 16.28
N ASN A 25 24.06 19.14 16.42
CA ASN A 25 22.85 19.09 17.24
C ASN A 25 21.80 18.14 16.63
N GLN A 26 20.78 17.80 17.41
CA GLN A 26 19.76 16.82 17.02
C GLN A 26 19.00 17.23 15.75
N GLU A 27 18.63 18.50 15.62
CA GLU A 27 17.89 19.00 14.46
C GLU A 27 18.69 18.88 13.16
N CYS A 28 19.97 19.24 13.18
CA CYS A 28 20.87 19.07 12.03
C CYS A 28 21.05 17.59 11.68
N LEU A 29 21.17 16.71 12.67
CA LEU A 29 21.26 15.26 12.45
C LEU A 29 19.99 14.69 11.82
N VAL A 30 18.81 15.07 12.32
CA VAL A 30 17.52 14.65 11.74
C VAL A 30 17.36 15.20 10.32
N HIS A 31 17.73 16.46 10.09
CA HIS A 31 17.72 17.03 8.75
C HIS A 31 18.65 16.28 7.79
N LEU A 32 19.85 15.90 8.22
CA LEU A 32 20.75 15.05 7.42
C LEU A 32 20.14 13.67 7.12
N PHE A 33 19.54 13.03 8.13
CA PHE A 33 18.89 11.73 7.98
C PHE A 33 17.70 11.80 7.02
N SER A 34 17.03 12.95 6.92
CA SER A 34 15.89 13.13 6.01
C SER A 34 16.24 12.87 4.54
N PHE A 35 17.49 13.10 4.13
CA PHE A 35 17.98 12.84 2.77
C PHE A 35 18.37 11.39 2.49
N LEU A 36 18.45 10.56 3.53
CA LEU A 36 18.83 9.15 3.44
C LEU A 36 17.61 8.26 3.26
N ASP A 37 17.78 7.10 2.60
CA ASP A 37 16.77 6.05 2.60
C ASP A 37 16.70 5.32 3.95
N LYS A 38 15.58 4.62 4.19
CA LYS A 38 15.30 3.93 5.45
C LYS A 38 16.38 2.91 5.85
N ASP A 39 16.95 2.19 4.88
CA ASP A 39 17.98 1.18 5.11
C ASP A 39 19.31 1.84 5.53
N THR A 40 19.68 2.94 4.88
CA THR A 40 20.88 3.73 5.21
C THR A 40 20.73 4.40 6.58
N ARG A 41 19.57 4.99 6.88
CA ARG A 41 19.28 5.54 8.22
C ARG A 41 19.45 4.46 9.29
N TRP A 42 18.91 3.26 9.05
CA TRP A 42 19.05 2.14 9.98
C TRP A 42 20.51 1.73 10.17
N ASN A 43 21.27 1.56 9.09
CA ASN A 43 22.68 1.15 9.18
C ASN A 43 23.52 2.18 9.96
N LEU A 44 23.30 3.49 9.74
CA LEU A 44 23.95 4.54 10.52
C LEU A 44 23.53 4.49 11.99
N SER A 45 22.27 4.17 12.28
CA SER A 45 21.77 4.06 13.65
C SER A 45 22.45 2.97 14.48
N LEU A 46 23.07 1.97 13.83
CA LEU A 46 23.80 0.90 14.49
C LEU A 46 25.22 1.30 14.92
N THR A 47 25.72 2.43 14.45
CA THR A 47 27.11 2.84 14.67
C THR A 47 27.33 3.51 16.02
N CYS A 48 26.38 4.32 16.51
CA CYS A 48 26.45 4.93 17.83
C CYS A 48 25.08 5.40 18.35
N MET A 49 24.98 5.63 19.66
CA MET A 49 23.73 6.02 20.34
C MET A 49 23.15 7.34 19.82
N ARG A 50 23.99 8.33 19.50
CA ARG A 50 23.53 9.64 19.02
C ARG A 50 22.87 9.56 17.63
N LEU A 51 23.41 8.73 16.74
CA LEU A 51 22.79 8.44 15.44
C LEU A 51 21.56 7.55 15.57
N ARG A 52 21.52 6.71 16.62
CA ARG A 52 20.31 5.96 16.99
C ARG A 52 19.18 6.87 17.43
N GLU A 53 19.45 7.88 18.24
CA GLU A 53 18.47 8.89 18.67
C GLU A 53 17.93 9.67 17.47
N ALA A 54 18.79 10.10 16.53
CA ALA A 54 18.36 10.73 15.29
C ALA A 54 17.44 9.82 14.47
N PHE A 55 17.78 8.54 14.31
CA PHE A 55 16.92 7.55 13.63
C PHE A 55 15.54 7.39 14.28
N LEU A 56 15.49 7.47 15.61
CA LEU A 56 14.25 7.31 16.39
C LEU A 56 13.30 8.50 16.25
N ASP A 57 13.73 9.61 15.65
CA ASP A 57 12.91 10.80 15.49
C ASP A 57 11.70 10.55 14.58
N PRO A 58 10.45 10.76 15.07
CA PRO A 58 9.24 10.56 14.29
C PRO A 58 9.14 11.36 12.99
N GLN A 59 9.79 12.53 12.91
CA GLN A 59 9.71 13.42 11.74
C GLN A 59 10.32 12.80 10.48
N LEU A 60 11.28 11.87 10.64
CA LEU A 60 11.89 11.15 9.54
C LEU A 60 10.92 10.24 8.79
N TRP A 61 9.82 9.83 9.44
CA TRP A 61 8.95 8.76 9.00
C TRP A 61 7.60 9.26 8.49
N SER A 62 7.56 10.51 7.99
CA SER A 62 6.35 11.09 7.38
C SER A 62 5.92 10.40 6.08
N LEU A 63 6.87 9.76 5.38
CA LEU A 63 6.65 8.97 4.19
C LEU A 63 7.31 7.59 4.34
N LEU A 64 6.52 6.55 4.14
CA LEU A 64 7.01 5.17 4.03
C LEU A 64 6.63 4.59 2.68
N HIS A 65 7.63 4.06 1.99
CA HIS A 65 7.46 3.37 0.72
C HIS A 65 8.09 2.00 0.78
N PHE A 66 7.33 0.97 0.43
CA PHE A 66 7.74 -0.44 0.41
C PHE A 66 7.54 -1.02 -0.97
N CYS A 67 8.58 -1.64 -1.52
CA CYS A 67 8.56 -2.25 -2.85
C CYS A 67 8.28 -3.77 -2.80
N SER A 68 8.29 -4.34 -1.59
CA SER A 68 8.02 -5.76 -1.36
C SER A 68 7.45 -6.00 0.05
N PRO A 69 6.56 -6.99 0.25
CA PRO A 69 6.03 -7.28 1.58
C PRO A 69 7.07 -7.73 2.59
N CYS A 70 8.18 -8.34 2.15
CA CYS A 70 9.26 -8.73 3.04
C CYS A 70 9.85 -7.53 3.81
N GLU A 71 9.81 -6.32 3.24
CA GLU A 71 10.31 -5.12 3.91
C GLU A 71 9.46 -4.70 5.10
N LEU A 72 8.18 -5.09 5.16
CA LEU A 72 7.29 -4.76 6.28
C LEU A 72 7.65 -5.50 7.58
N ARG A 73 8.49 -6.55 7.50
CA ARG A 73 9.05 -7.25 8.68
C ARG A 73 10.34 -6.65 9.20
N ARG A 74 10.93 -5.70 8.48
CA ARG A 74 12.22 -5.12 8.87
C ARG A 74 12.04 -4.15 10.05
N ASN A 75 13.08 -4.00 10.84
CA ASN A 75 13.13 -3.06 11.96
C ASN A 75 13.72 -1.69 11.56
N ASN A 76 13.83 -1.42 10.25
CA ASN A 76 14.50 -0.24 9.69
C ASN A 76 13.57 0.97 9.47
N PHE A 77 12.38 0.97 10.08
CA PHE A 77 11.42 2.07 10.04
C PHE A 77 10.64 2.15 11.36
N ILE A 78 9.98 3.29 11.58
CA ILE A 78 9.16 3.53 12.77
C ILE A 78 7.76 3.96 12.34
N LEU A 79 6.74 3.33 12.92
CA LEU A 79 5.36 3.81 12.82
C LEU A 79 5.12 4.82 13.94
N SER A 80 4.58 5.98 13.58
CA SER A 80 4.25 7.04 14.53
C SER A 80 3.09 7.89 14.00
N PRO A 81 2.46 8.71 14.86
CA PRO A 81 1.45 9.68 14.42
C PRO A 81 1.93 10.72 13.40
N SER A 82 3.24 10.77 13.10
CA SER A 82 3.85 11.62 12.07
C SER A 82 3.74 11.04 10.65
N LEU A 83 3.39 9.77 10.49
CA LEU A 83 3.18 9.18 9.16
C LEU A 83 2.04 9.90 8.43
N ARG A 84 2.30 10.31 7.18
CA ARG A 84 1.34 11.01 6.30
C ARG A 84 1.11 10.25 5.01
N TYR A 85 2.16 9.63 4.46
CA TYR A 85 2.11 8.95 3.17
C TYR A 85 2.60 7.51 3.33
N LEU A 86 1.76 6.54 3.01
CA LEU A 86 2.11 5.13 3.02
C LEU A 86 1.90 4.53 1.63
N ASN A 87 2.96 3.97 1.07
CA ASN A 87 2.95 3.31 -0.22
C ASN A 87 3.46 1.88 -0.06
N ILE A 88 2.64 0.88 -0.39
CA ILE A 88 3.02 -0.53 -0.46
C ILE A 88 2.77 -0.97 -1.90
N CYS A 89 3.83 -1.02 -2.69
CA CYS A 89 3.75 -1.27 -4.12
C CYS A 89 4.49 -2.55 -4.46
N TRP A 90 3.75 -3.60 -4.78
CA TRP A 90 4.28 -4.80 -5.41
C TRP A 90 4.17 -4.66 -6.92
N HIS A 91 5.25 -4.22 -7.56
CA HIS A 91 5.41 -4.35 -9.01
C HIS A 91 6.71 -5.08 -9.34
N SER A 92 6.62 -6.10 -10.18
CA SER A 92 7.82 -6.58 -10.88
C SER A 92 8.17 -5.53 -11.94
N SER A 93 9.34 -4.89 -11.81
CA SER A 93 9.87 -3.95 -12.82
C SER A 93 10.01 -4.57 -14.22
N ARG A 94 9.94 -5.90 -14.33
CA ARG A 94 10.01 -6.66 -15.58
C ARG A 94 8.66 -6.86 -16.27
N VAL A 95 7.54 -6.56 -15.61
CA VAL A 95 6.20 -6.86 -16.14
C VAL A 95 5.33 -5.61 -15.98
N LYS A 96 5.39 -4.71 -16.98
CA LYS A 96 4.63 -3.46 -16.98
C LYS A 96 3.12 -3.64 -17.10
N VAL A 97 2.62 -4.84 -17.38
CA VAL A 97 1.19 -5.15 -17.28
C VAL A 97 1.00 -6.64 -16.99
N CYS A 98 0.09 -6.96 -16.08
CA CYS A 98 -0.96 -7.99 -16.21
C CYS A 98 -1.04 -9.00 -15.06
N ASN A 99 -2.14 -8.85 -14.30
CA ASN A 99 -2.92 -9.89 -13.63
C ASN A 99 -2.14 -10.76 -12.62
N ILE A 100 -2.51 -10.65 -11.33
CA ILE A 100 -2.03 -11.56 -10.28
C ILE A 100 -2.16 -13.04 -10.72
N GLU A 101 -3.17 -13.41 -11.53
CA GLU A 101 -3.34 -14.77 -12.06
C GLU A 101 -2.21 -15.20 -13.00
N TYR A 102 -1.61 -14.29 -13.77
CA TYR A 102 -0.47 -14.60 -14.63
C TYR A 102 0.83 -14.69 -13.83
N TRP A 103 0.95 -13.90 -12.75
CA TRP A 103 2.08 -14.00 -11.80
C TRP A 103 1.94 -15.21 -10.87
N MET A 104 0.74 -15.75 -10.65
CA MET A 104 0.48 -16.93 -9.81
C MET A 104 0.57 -18.28 -10.55
N LYS A 105 1.15 -18.30 -11.76
CA LYS A 105 1.27 -19.53 -12.56
C LYS A 105 2.21 -20.58 -11.94
N THR A 106 3.21 -20.16 -11.16
CA THR A 106 4.10 -21.11 -10.48
C THR A 106 3.66 -21.38 -9.05
N THR A 107 3.84 -22.62 -8.60
CA THR A 107 3.60 -23.04 -7.21
C THR A 107 4.43 -22.21 -6.21
N PHE A 108 5.65 -21.83 -6.58
CA PHE A 108 6.53 -20.96 -5.76
C PHE A 108 5.95 -19.56 -5.52
N GLN A 109 5.40 -18.92 -6.55
CA GLN A 109 4.79 -17.59 -6.43
C GLN A 109 3.51 -17.63 -5.61
N ARG A 110 2.74 -18.73 -5.72
CA ARG A 110 1.55 -18.99 -4.90
C ARG A 110 1.90 -19.23 -3.43
N ASP A 111 2.98 -19.97 -3.16
CA ASP A 111 3.49 -20.22 -1.81
C ASP A 111 4.11 -18.98 -1.15
N LEU A 112 4.74 -18.12 -1.96
CA LEU A 112 5.23 -16.82 -1.48
C LEU A 112 4.06 -15.89 -1.17
N CYS A 113 3.03 -15.83 -2.03
CA CYS A 113 1.81 -15.06 -1.77
C CYS A 113 1.03 -15.58 -0.55
N SER A 114 0.92 -16.90 -0.34
CA SER A 114 0.19 -17.47 0.80
C SER A 114 0.90 -17.23 2.14
N LYS A 115 2.24 -17.25 2.18
CA LYS A 115 3.03 -16.92 3.39
C LYS A 115 3.03 -15.43 3.74
N HIS A 116 2.64 -14.57 2.80
CA HIS A 116 2.55 -13.12 2.97
C HIS A 116 1.11 -12.60 2.96
N GLU A 117 0.11 -13.48 2.89
CA GLU A 117 -1.31 -13.14 2.73
C GLU A 117 -1.86 -12.28 3.87
N SER A 118 -1.41 -12.52 5.12
CA SER A 118 -1.84 -11.71 6.27
C SER A 118 -0.94 -10.52 6.56
N LEU A 119 0.19 -10.39 5.87
CA LEU A 119 1.26 -9.51 6.31
C LEU A 119 0.91 -8.03 6.09
N VAL A 120 0.33 -7.68 4.93
CA VAL A 120 -0.13 -6.31 4.68
C VAL A 120 -1.34 -6.00 5.56
N SER A 121 -2.28 -6.93 5.72
CA SER A 121 -3.45 -6.75 6.59
C SER A 121 -3.06 -6.46 8.04
N HIS A 122 -2.17 -7.26 8.65
CA HIS A 122 -1.65 -6.98 9.99
C HIS A 122 -0.86 -5.67 10.07
N PHE A 123 -0.15 -5.32 9.00
CA PHE A 123 0.55 -4.05 8.96
C PHE A 123 -0.43 -2.87 8.93
N LEU A 124 -1.50 -2.94 8.13
CA LEU A 124 -2.55 -1.94 8.07
C LEU A 124 -3.30 -1.81 9.39
N GLU A 125 -3.54 -2.92 10.10
CA GLU A 125 -4.09 -2.90 11.46
C GLU A 125 -3.21 -2.06 12.40
N ARG A 126 -1.89 -2.27 12.39
CA ARG A 126 -0.96 -1.45 13.18
C ARG A 126 -0.98 0.02 12.76
N VAL A 127 -1.06 0.30 11.45
CA VAL A 127 -1.16 1.66 10.93
C VAL A 127 -2.44 2.34 11.43
N CYS A 128 -3.58 1.64 11.42
CA CYS A 128 -4.85 2.17 11.95
C CYS A 128 -4.73 2.54 13.44
N ASN A 129 -4.00 1.75 14.22
CA ASN A 129 -3.84 1.96 15.66
C ASN A 129 -2.83 3.07 16.01
N ILE A 130 -1.81 3.29 15.18
CA ILE A 130 -0.66 4.16 15.51
C ILE A 130 -0.65 5.47 14.70
N CYS A 131 -1.22 5.47 13.49
CA CYS A 131 -1.04 6.53 12.50
C CYS A 131 -2.38 7.17 12.07
N PRO A 132 -3.13 7.83 12.98
CA PRO A 132 -4.46 8.39 12.67
C PRO A 132 -4.43 9.57 11.66
N ASN A 133 -3.26 10.19 11.48
CA ASN A 133 -3.05 11.36 10.63
C ASN A 133 -2.65 11.02 9.19
N LEU A 134 -2.86 9.78 8.75
CA LEU A 134 -2.52 9.35 7.40
C LEU A 134 -3.33 10.16 6.37
N LEU A 135 -2.65 10.75 5.39
CA LEU A 135 -3.24 11.57 4.33
C LEU A 135 -3.36 10.79 3.01
N SER A 136 -2.45 9.85 2.77
CA SER A 136 -2.44 9.09 1.52
C SER A 136 -2.05 7.64 1.77
N LEU A 137 -2.82 6.72 1.16
CA LEU A 137 -2.53 5.29 1.12
C LEU A 137 -2.50 4.81 -0.32
N THR A 138 -1.37 4.23 -0.72
CA THR A 138 -1.23 3.51 -2.00
C THR A 138 -0.97 2.04 -1.74
N LEU A 139 -1.82 1.18 -2.28
CA LEU A 139 -1.65 -0.27 -2.30
C LEU A 139 -1.68 -0.74 -3.76
N SER A 140 -0.56 -1.23 -4.25
CA SER A 140 -0.48 -1.77 -5.61
C SER A 140 0.01 -3.21 -5.60
N GLY A 141 -0.63 -4.08 -6.38
CA GLY A 141 -0.32 -5.51 -6.46
C GLY A 141 -0.59 -6.26 -5.15
N CYS A 142 -1.35 -5.67 -4.23
CA CYS A 142 -1.72 -6.26 -2.95
C CYS A 142 -2.99 -7.11 -3.10
N GLY A 143 -2.87 -8.26 -3.77
CA GLY A 143 -4.02 -9.11 -4.12
C GLY A 143 -4.75 -9.78 -2.95
N HIS A 144 -4.15 -9.81 -1.76
CA HIS A 144 -4.73 -10.38 -0.53
C HIS A 144 -5.43 -9.34 0.35
N VAL A 145 -5.31 -8.06 0.02
CA VAL A 145 -5.98 -6.99 0.77
C VAL A 145 -7.47 -7.07 0.49
N THR A 146 -8.26 -7.11 1.56
CA THR A 146 -9.72 -7.26 1.52
C THR A 146 -10.43 -5.94 1.76
N ASP A 147 -11.74 -5.92 1.51
CA ASP A 147 -12.61 -4.80 1.88
C ASP A 147 -12.48 -4.45 3.37
N ARG A 148 -12.33 -5.45 4.26
CA ARG A 148 -12.22 -5.23 5.71
C ARG A 148 -11.02 -4.36 6.07
N ASP A 149 -9.89 -4.61 5.42
CA ASP A 149 -8.64 -3.87 5.66
C ASP A 149 -8.82 -2.39 5.28
N ILE A 150 -9.37 -2.14 4.09
CA ILE A 150 -9.60 -0.78 3.58
C ILE A 150 -10.66 -0.05 4.39
N ILE A 151 -11.75 -0.72 4.76
CA ILE A 151 -12.80 -0.16 5.63
C ILE A 151 -12.20 0.23 6.98
N SER A 152 -11.32 -0.58 7.55
CA SER A 152 -10.62 -0.26 8.80
C SER A 152 -9.79 1.02 8.65
N VAL A 153 -9.02 1.14 7.58
CA VAL A 153 -8.24 2.36 7.29
C VAL A 153 -9.15 3.58 7.19
N LEU A 154 -10.24 3.51 6.41
CA LEU A 154 -11.18 4.62 6.24
C LEU A 154 -11.85 5.05 7.56
N ARG A 155 -12.05 4.13 8.50
CA ARG A 155 -12.64 4.42 9.82
C ARG A 155 -11.66 5.09 10.78
N HIS A 156 -10.39 4.68 10.77
CA HIS A 156 -9.40 5.16 11.74
C HIS A 156 -8.59 6.35 11.21
N CYS A 157 -8.29 6.39 9.92
CA CYS A 157 -7.55 7.47 9.26
C CYS A 157 -8.54 8.49 8.67
N THR A 158 -9.22 9.24 9.54
CA THR A 158 -10.31 10.15 9.12
C THR A 158 -9.84 11.36 8.30
N TRP A 159 -8.53 11.63 8.28
CA TRP A 159 -7.89 12.67 7.48
C TRP A 159 -7.40 12.19 6.11
N LEU A 160 -7.70 10.94 5.73
CA LEU A 160 -7.25 10.38 4.46
C LEU A 160 -7.82 11.16 3.28
N GLN A 161 -6.94 11.73 2.45
CA GLN A 161 -7.26 12.53 1.27
C GLN A 161 -7.09 11.73 -0.02
N GLY A 162 -6.14 10.79 -0.06
CA GLY A 162 -5.87 9.95 -1.22
C GLY A 162 -5.92 8.45 -0.89
N LEU A 163 -6.74 7.70 -1.64
CA LEU A 163 -6.78 6.24 -1.57
C LEU A 163 -6.55 5.69 -2.98
N PHE A 164 -5.42 5.00 -3.16
CA PHE A 164 -4.97 4.49 -4.44
C PHE A 164 -4.81 2.97 -4.36
N LEU A 165 -5.76 2.26 -4.97
CA LEU A 165 -5.80 0.81 -5.02
C LEU A 165 -5.57 0.38 -6.47
N GLU A 166 -4.50 -0.37 -6.70
CA GLU A 166 -4.17 -0.89 -8.03
C GLU A 166 -3.99 -2.41 -7.97
N ASN A 167 -4.72 -3.15 -8.81
CA ASN A 167 -4.64 -4.61 -8.87
C ASN A 167 -4.92 -5.30 -7.51
N CYS A 168 -5.79 -4.73 -6.70
CA CYS A 168 -6.31 -5.31 -5.45
C CYS A 168 -7.52 -6.18 -5.76
N CYS A 169 -7.29 -7.46 -6.06
CA CYS A 169 -8.30 -8.34 -6.67
C CYS A 169 -9.39 -8.87 -5.72
N GLN A 170 -9.28 -8.63 -4.41
CA GLN A 170 -10.29 -8.97 -3.40
C GLN A 170 -11.11 -7.76 -2.93
N VAL A 171 -10.83 -6.56 -3.47
CA VAL A 171 -11.59 -5.34 -3.17
C VAL A 171 -12.83 -5.27 -4.07
N THR A 172 -13.99 -4.98 -3.46
CA THR A 172 -15.31 -4.92 -4.11
C THR A 172 -15.99 -3.56 -3.89
N ASP A 173 -17.21 -3.40 -4.42
CA ASP A 173 -18.03 -2.20 -4.21
C ASP A 173 -18.30 -1.87 -2.73
N ALA A 174 -18.07 -2.81 -1.81
CA ALA A 174 -18.11 -2.54 -0.37
C ALA A 174 -17.14 -1.41 0.03
N VAL A 175 -15.97 -1.31 -0.60
CA VAL A 175 -15.03 -0.20 -0.37
C VAL A 175 -15.57 1.13 -0.90
N LEU A 176 -16.29 1.11 -2.02
CA LEU A 176 -16.95 2.31 -2.55
C LEU A 176 -18.05 2.79 -1.58
N HIS A 177 -18.89 1.89 -1.09
CA HIS A 177 -19.89 2.21 -0.08
C HIS A 177 -19.26 2.74 1.22
N ALA A 178 -18.16 2.13 1.66
CA ALA A 178 -17.44 2.59 2.84
C ALA A 178 -16.79 3.96 2.64
N THR A 179 -16.32 4.26 1.43
CA THR A 179 -15.79 5.59 1.08
C THR A 179 -16.87 6.66 1.25
N LEU A 180 -18.11 6.37 0.85
CA LEU A 180 -19.24 7.28 1.07
C LEU A 180 -19.58 7.46 2.55
N ALA A 181 -19.43 6.42 3.36
CA ALA A 181 -19.78 6.43 4.78
C ALA A 181 -18.71 7.04 5.69
N HIS A 182 -17.43 6.82 5.38
CA HIS A 182 -16.31 7.13 6.28
C HIS A 182 -15.25 8.05 5.65
N GLY A 183 -15.16 8.13 4.33
CA GLY A 183 -14.14 8.89 3.61
C GLY A 183 -14.46 10.37 3.41
N SER A 184 -14.96 11.08 4.42
CA SER A 184 -15.42 12.48 4.27
C SER A 184 -14.31 13.42 3.80
N ALA A 185 -13.08 13.25 4.28
CA ALA A 185 -11.90 14.02 3.88
C ALA A 185 -11.29 13.60 2.53
N LEU A 186 -11.75 12.47 1.95
CA LEU A 186 -11.16 11.90 0.76
C LEU A 186 -11.40 12.83 -0.44
N GLN A 187 -10.33 13.17 -1.16
CA GLN A 187 -10.35 14.04 -2.34
C GLN A 187 -10.11 13.25 -3.62
N GLU A 188 -9.36 12.15 -3.53
CA GLU A 188 -9.03 11.28 -4.66
C GLU A 188 -9.17 9.80 -4.29
N LEU A 189 -9.90 9.06 -5.13
CA LEU A 189 -10.05 7.61 -5.08
C LEU A 189 -9.64 7.04 -6.44
N ARG A 190 -8.64 6.16 -6.44
CA ARG A 190 -8.33 5.33 -7.61
C ARG A 190 -8.49 3.86 -7.25
N VAL A 191 -9.21 3.14 -8.09
CA VAL A 191 -9.46 1.70 -7.98
C VAL A 191 -9.14 1.05 -9.31
N ASP A 192 -7.92 1.21 -9.80
CA ASP A 192 -7.49 0.76 -11.11
C ASP A 192 -7.19 -0.76 -11.09
N PHE A 193 -7.52 -1.48 -12.16
CA PHE A 193 -7.40 -2.93 -12.29
C PHE A 193 -8.02 -3.76 -11.14
N CYS A 194 -8.96 -3.19 -10.40
CA CYS A 194 -9.70 -3.84 -9.32
C CYS A 194 -10.92 -4.55 -9.91
N ARG A 195 -10.76 -5.80 -10.32
CA ARG A 195 -11.72 -6.57 -11.13
C ARG A 195 -13.13 -6.78 -10.54
N ASN A 196 -13.30 -6.62 -9.23
CA ASN A 196 -14.60 -6.80 -8.56
C ASN A 196 -15.29 -5.46 -8.25
N ILE A 197 -14.78 -4.36 -8.80
CA ILE A 197 -15.45 -3.05 -8.77
C ILE A 197 -16.37 -2.95 -9.99
N THR A 198 -17.63 -2.64 -9.76
CA THR A 198 -18.65 -2.58 -10.83
C THR A 198 -18.89 -1.16 -11.33
N GLN A 199 -19.50 -1.05 -12.50
CA GLN A 199 -19.90 0.26 -13.04
C GLN A 199 -20.98 0.91 -12.16
N ALA A 200 -21.91 0.12 -11.61
CA ALA A 200 -22.95 0.60 -10.72
C ALA A 200 -22.37 1.21 -9.44
N GLY A 201 -21.38 0.55 -8.83
CA GLY A 201 -20.68 1.07 -7.65
C GLY A 201 -19.99 2.41 -7.93
N LEU A 202 -19.29 2.53 -9.05
CA LEU A 202 -18.63 3.78 -9.47
C LEU A 202 -19.63 4.90 -9.75
N GLN A 203 -20.78 4.58 -10.37
CA GLN A 203 -21.83 5.56 -10.62
C GLN A 203 -22.40 6.10 -9.31
N ALA A 204 -22.64 5.24 -8.32
CA ALA A 204 -23.10 5.66 -6.99
C ALA A 204 -22.13 6.65 -6.32
N ILE A 205 -20.81 6.49 -6.51
CA ILE A 205 -19.83 7.48 -6.04
C ILE A 205 -20.00 8.82 -6.74
N ARG A 206 -20.09 8.81 -8.08
CA ARG A 206 -20.19 10.03 -8.89
C ARG A 206 -21.45 10.83 -8.55
N GLU A 207 -22.56 10.16 -8.30
CA GLU A 207 -23.84 10.79 -7.94
C GLU A 207 -23.81 11.39 -6.52
N ARG A 208 -23.23 10.68 -5.54
CA ARG A 208 -23.28 11.08 -4.13
C ARG A 208 -22.13 11.98 -3.71
N ARG A 209 -20.98 11.94 -4.39
CA ARG A 209 -19.81 12.82 -4.16
C ARG A 209 -19.20 13.30 -5.47
N PRO A 210 -19.85 14.23 -6.20
CA PRO A 210 -19.36 14.71 -7.50
C PRO A 210 -18.00 15.44 -7.43
N GLY A 211 -17.61 15.96 -6.26
CA GLY A 211 -16.30 16.58 -6.05
C GLY A 211 -15.13 15.61 -5.82
N LEU A 212 -15.41 14.31 -5.65
CA LEU A 212 -14.37 13.28 -5.49
C LEU A 212 -13.73 12.96 -6.84
N ARG A 213 -12.42 13.12 -6.96
CA ARG A 213 -11.66 12.68 -8.14
C ARG A 213 -11.62 11.15 -8.16
N LEU A 214 -12.29 10.54 -9.14
CA LEU A 214 -12.45 9.08 -9.25
C LEU A 214 -11.76 8.54 -10.51
N SER A 215 -10.86 7.57 -10.35
CA SER A 215 -10.29 6.74 -11.44
C SER A 215 -10.59 5.26 -11.22
N ALA A 216 -10.81 4.51 -12.30
CA ALA A 216 -11.07 3.08 -12.27
C ALA A 216 -10.67 2.41 -13.60
N GLU A 217 -9.45 2.68 -14.05
CA GLU A 217 -8.91 2.13 -15.31
C GLU A 217 -8.94 0.59 -15.27
N ARG A 218 -9.62 -0.04 -16.25
CA ARG A 218 -9.72 -1.52 -16.37
C ARG A 218 -10.30 -2.26 -15.15
N SER A 219 -11.21 -1.66 -14.41
CA SER A 219 -11.92 -2.31 -13.29
C SER A 219 -13.34 -2.72 -13.66
N ALA A 220 -14.20 -1.73 -13.96
CA ALA A 220 -15.62 -1.92 -14.27
C ALA A 220 -15.93 -2.43 -15.70
N GLY A 221 -14.90 -2.80 -16.47
CA GLY A 221 -15.04 -3.30 -17.85
C GLY A 221 -14.60 -4.75 -18.04
N MET A 222 -14.20 -5.46 -16.97
CA MET A 222 -13.65 -6.82 -17.09
C MET A 222 -14.65 -7.95 -16.82
N ILE A 223 -15.80 -7.67 -16.21
CA ILE A 223 -16.85 -8.66 -15.93
C ILE A 223 -18.19 -7.99 -16.29
N PRO A 224 -18.99 -8.54 -17.21
CA PRO A 224 -20.35 -8.05 -17.45
C PRO A 224 -21.16 -8.13 -16.16
N ASP A 225 -21.95 -7.10 -15.85
CA ASP A 225 -22.76 -6.94 -14.62
C ASP A 225 -23.82 -8.05 -14.37
N SER A 226 -23.78 -9.15 -15.13
CA SER A 226 -24.57 -10.35 -14.88
C SER A 226 -24.07 -11.07 -13.63
N GLN A 227 -24.91 -11.08 -12.59
CA GLN A 227 -24.78 -12.02 -11.47
C GLN A 227 -24.55 -13.43 -12.03
N PRO A 228 -23.66 -14.25 -11.46
CA PRO A 228 -23.57 -15.65 -11.84
C PRO A 228 -24.95 -16.27 -11.59
N GLU A 229 -25.65 -16.62 -12.67
CA GLU A 229 -26.93 -17.32 -12.58
C GLU A 229 -26.75 -18.48 -11.60
N ARG A 230 -27.61 -18.55 -10.58
CA ARG A 230 -27.68 -19.71 -9.68
C ARG A 230 -27.78 -20.93 -10.57
N ARG A 231 -26.68 -21.68 -10.70
CA ARG A 231 -26.69 -22.94 -11.44
C ARG A 231 -27.74 -23.80 -10.75
N LEU A 232 -28.91 -23.92 -11.38
CA LEU A 232 -29.87 -24.96 -11.08
C LEU A 232 -29.15 -26.29 -11.30
N HIS A 233 -28.59 -26.82 -10.22
CA HIS A 233 -28.06 -28.17 -10.18
C HIS A 233 -29.24 -29.12 -10.32
N SER A 234 -29.59 -29.48 -11.55
CA SER A 234 -30.29 -30.72 -11.87
C SER A 234 -30.52 -30.88 -13.38
N ARG A 235 -30.35 -32.12 -13.83
CA ARG A 235 -30.78 -32.73 -15.11
C ARG A 235 -29.87 -32.82 -16.33
N ARG A 236 -28.65 -32.25 -16.37
CA ARG A 236 -27.73 -32.53 -17.51
C ARG A 236 -26.67 -33.60 -17.27
N ALA A 237 -26.42 -34.00 -16.02
CA ALA A 237 -25.42 -35.02 -15.69
C ALA A 237 -25.89 -36.47 -15.92
N LEU A 238 -27.20 -36.73 -16.02
CA LEU A 238 -27.74 -38.08 -16.20
C LEU A 238 -27.99 -38.47 -17.68
N GLN A 239 -27.91 -37.52 -18.62
CA GLN A 239 -28.18 -37.81 -20.03
C GLN A 239 -26.97 -38.35 -20.81
N LYS A 240 -25.79 -38.41 -20.18
CA LYS A 240 -24.56 -38.96 -20.79
C LYS A 240 -24.19 -40.38 -20.32
N VAL A 241 -24.96 -40.98 -19.40
CA VAL A 241 -24.71 -42.36 -18.93
C VAL A 241 -25.58 -43.39 -19.68
N LEU A 242 -26.63 -42.96 -20.40
CA LEU A 242 -27.52 -43.86 -21.15
C LEU A 242 -27.20 -43.99 -22.66
N ILE A 243 -26.04 -43.51 -23.12
CA ILE A 243 -25.61 -43.63 -24.53
C ILE A 243 -24.47 -44.66 -24.71
N PHE A 244 -24.03 -45.32 -23.63
CA PHE A 244 -23.03 -46.39 -23.68
C PHE A 244 -23.48 -47.66 -22.91
N SER A 245 -24.73 -48.07 -23.08
CA SER A 245 -25.24 -49.39 -22.66
C SER A 245 -25.88 -50.10 -23.83
#